data_AF-A0AAW9EC31-F1
#
_entry.id   AF-A0AAW9EC31-F1
#
_cell.length_a   1.000
_cell.length_b   1.000
_cell.length_c   1.000
_cell.angle_alpha   90.00
_cell.angle_beta   90.00
_cell.angle_gamma   90.00
#
_symmetry.space_group_name_H-M   'P 1'
#
loop_
_entity.id
_entity.type
_entity.pdbx_description
1 polymer ?
#
loop_
_entity_poly.entity_id
_entity_poly.type
_entity_poly.pdbx_seq_one_letter_code
_entity_poly.pdbx_strand_id
1 'polypeptide(L)' 'MAKTLYEKLFDAHVVYEAPNETPLLYIDRHLVHEVTSPQ' A
#
# COMPACT_ATOMS: atom_id res chain seq x y z
N MET A 1 -11.07 17.61 10.00
CA MET A 1 -11.94 17.04 8.95
C MET A 1 -12.07 15.55 9.20
N ALA A 2 -13.17 14.93 8.80
CA ALA A 2 -13.30 13.48 8.88
C ALA A 2 -12.40 12.82 7.83
N LYS A 3 -11.75 11.69 8.17
CA LYS A 3 -10.94 10.95 7.21
C LYS A 3 -11.80 10.39 6.08
N THR A 4 -11.32 10.51 4.86
CA THR A 4 -11.91 9.88 3.67
C THR A 4 -11.76 8.36 3.76
N LEU A 5 -12.50 7.63 2.91
CA LEU A 5 -12.35 6.17 2.82
C LEU A 5 -10.93 5.79 2.36
N TYR A 6 -10.34 6.57 1.45
CA TYR A 6 -9.00 6.34 0.94
C TYR A 6 -7.96 6.43 2.07
N GLU A 7 -8.02 7.49 2.87
CA GLU A 7 -7.12 7.67 4.03
C GLU A 7 -7.28 6.53 5.04
N LYS A 8 -8.51 6.12 5.33
CA LYS A 8 -8.77 5.00 6.25
C LYS A 8 -8.17 3.69 5.74
N LEU A 9 -8.31 3.41 4.44
CA LEU A 9 -7.73 2.21 3.84
C LEU A 9 -6.20 2.29 3.85
N PHE A 10 -5.63 3.41 3.42
CA PHE A 10 -4.19 3.60 3.43
C PHE A 10 -3.59 3.40 4.82
N ASP A 11 -4.12 4.10 5.83
CA ASP A 11 -3.66 4.01 7.22
C ASP A 11 -3.73 2.58 7.78
N ALA A 12 -4.74 1.79 7.37
CA ALA A 12 -4.90 0.42 7.82
C ALA A 12 -3.82 -0.53 7.27
N HIS A 13 -3.12 -0.16 6.20
CA HIS A 13 -2.10 -1.00 5.56
C HIS A 13 -0.67 -0.51 5.82
N VAL A 14 -0.46 0.62 6.49
CA VAL A 14 0.88 1.09 6.88
C VAL A 14 1.45 0.19 7.97
N VAL A 15 2.62 -0.40 7.69
CA VAL A 15 3.39 -1.22 8.64
C VAL A 15 4.46 -0.39 9.35
N TYR A 16 5.07 0.53 8.62
CA TYR A 16 6.13 1.40 9.13
C TYR A 16 6.15 2.72 8.36
N GLU A 17 6.43 3.81 9.07
CA GLU A 17 6.59 5.13 8.49
C GLU A 17 7.79 5.81 9.13
N ALA A 18 8.67 6.38 8.29
CA ALA A 18 9.83 7.13 8.71
C ALA A 18 9.82 8.53 8.07
N PRO A 19 10.39 9.55 8.76
CA PRO A 19 10.50 10.88 8.19
C PRO A 19 11.28 10.88 6.87
N ASN A 20 10.69 11.49 5.84
CA ASN A 20 11.25 11.61 4.49
C ASN A 20 11.41 10.29 3.72
N GLU A 21 10.79 9.21 4.17
CA GLU A 21 10.73 7.93 3.45
C GLU A 21 9.31 7.66 2.95
N THR A 22 9.20 6.78 1.95
CA THR A 22 7.88 6.29 1.54
C THR A 22 7.39 5.27 2.58
N PRO A 23 6.14 5.36 3.04
CA PRO A 23 5.59 4.40 4.00
C PRO A 23 5.69 2.96 3.49
N LEU A 24 6.04 2.05 4.39
CA LEU A 24 6.00 0.61 4.11
C LEU A 24 4.56 0.12 4.24
N LEU A 25 4.01 -0.42 3.16
CA LEU A 25 2.66 -0.95 3.13
C LEU A 25 2.64 -2.48 3.11
N TYR A 26 1.70 -3.08 3.83
CA TYR A 26 1.33 -4.48 3.67
C TYR A 26 0.38 -4.64 2.49
N ILE A 27 0.63 -5.62 1.62
CA ILE A 27 -0.22 -5.92 0.47
C ILE A 27 -0.80 -7.32 0.65
N ASP A 28 -2.11 -7.40 0.87
CA ASP A 28 -2.81 -8.68 1.13
C ASP A 28 -2.82 -9.63 -0.07
N ARG A 29 -2.76 -9.08 -1.29
CA ARG A 29 -2.83 -9.86 -2.51
C ARG A 29 -2.05 -9.23 -3.63
N HIS A 30 -1.07 -9.96 -4.15
CA HIS A 30 -0.41 -9.65 -5.40
C HIS A 30 -1.08 -10.45 -6.53
N LEU A 31 -1.58 -9.76 -7.55
CA LEU A 31 -2.06 -10.36 -8.78
C LEU A 31 -1.05 -10.07 -9.87
N VAL A 32 -0.61 -11.11 -10.55
CA VAL A 32 0.38 -11.02 -11.63
C VAL A 32 -0.25 -11.63 -12.88
N HIS A 33 0.02 -11.02 -14.03
CA HIS A 33 -0.44 -11.53 -15.31
C HIS A 33 0.76 -12.04 -16.11
N GLU A 34 0.58 -13.11 -16.89
CA GLU A 34 1.67 -13.79 -17.60
C GLU A 34 2.42 -12.89 -18.60
N VAL A 35 1.77 -11.81 -19.06
CA VAL A 35 2.35 -10.82 -19.98
C VAL A 35 2.94 -9.59 -19.27
N THR A 36 2.87 -9.53 -17.94
CA THR A 36 3.41 -8.43 -17.11
C THR A 36 4.42 -8.89 -16.06
N SER A 37 4.66 -10.20 -15.91
CA SER A 37 5.80 -10.74 -15.15
C SER A 37 7.05 -10.86 -16.03
N PRO A 38 8.19 -10.27 -15.65
CA PRO A 38 9.49 -10.62 -16.23
C PRO A 38 9.75 -12.13 -16.03
N GLN A 39 10.28 -12.80 -17.06
CA GLN A 39 10.81 -14.17 -16.96
C GLN A 39 12.18 -14.16 -16.28
#